data_AF-A0A6G5R1Z7-F1
#
_entry.id   AF-A0A6G5R1Z7-F1
#
_cell.length_a   1.000
_cell.length_b   1.000
_cell.length_c   1.000
_cell.angle_alpha   90.00
_cell.angle_beta   90.00
_cell.angle_gamma   90.00
#
_symmetry.space_group_name_H-M   'P 1'
#
loop_
_entity.id
_entity.type
_entity.pdbx_description
1 polymer ?
#
loop_
_entity_poly.entity_id
_entity_poly.type
_entity_poly.pdbx_seq_one_letter_code
_entity_poly.pdbx_strand_id
1 'polypeptide(L)'
;MTYRYSLINPAKKPFLTLFSKIWFIFIGSVFVLLLTLNLFLVFKNHSLQNNIENLKTNYNTISKDIKNIDEITAKLQEQREWAYEIFASNTILKQSLNNLFDLVPDSITLNEVIMHKNSLVIKGVTPSKDTYNMLLLAPLKSIFNTSNTTFYQLQNGWLNFISTNKIDNSEGYNE
;
A
#
# COMPACT_ATOMS: atom_id res chain seq x y z
N MET A 1 -70.16 -98.38 34.14
CA MET A 1 -69.21 -97.71 35.04
C MET A 1 -68.02 -97.28 34.20
N THR A 2 -68.03 -96.09 33.57
CA THR A 2 -67.38 -94.84 34.05
C THR A 2 -65.98 -95.11 34.63
N TYR A 3 -64.86 -94.56 34.13
CA TYR A 3 -64.61 -93.16 33.80
C TYR A 3 -63.59 -92.96 32.66
N ARG A 4 -63.78 -91.84 31.95
CA ARG A 4 -62.86 -91.21 30.99
C ARG A 4 -61.64 -90.64 31.71
N TYR A 5 -60.44 -90.80 31.15
CA TYR A 5 -59.34 -89.86 31.37
C TYR A 5 -58.99 -89.18 30.07
N SER A 6 -59.13 -87.85 30.12
CA SER A 6 -59.05 -86.91 29.02
C SER A 6 -57.61 -86.69 28.58
N LEU A 7 -57.35 -86.84 27.28
CA LEU A 7 -56.14 -86.39 26.60
C LEU A 7 -56.17 -84.86 26.49
N ILE A 8 -55.55 -84.15 27.44
CA ILE A 8 -55.28 -82.72 27.30
C ILE A 8 -53.96 -82.58 26.54
N ASN A 9 -54.03 -82.28 25.25
CA ASN A 9 -52.85 -81.96 24.45
C ASN A 9 -52.10 -80.77 25.08
N PRO A 10 -50.76 -80.81 25.20
CA PRO A 10 -49.98 -79.71 25.74
C PRO A 10 -50.14 -78.47 24.85
N ALA A 11 -50.77 -77.42 25.38
CA ALA A 11 -50.83 -76.13 24.70
C ALA A 11 -49.40 -75.56 24.58
N LYS A 12 -48.98 -75.25 23.35
CA LYS A 12 -47.67 -74.63 23.10
C LYS A 12 -47.59 -73.30 23.86
N LYS A 13 -46.69 -73.21 24.84
CA LYS A 13 -46.42 -71.95 25.55
C LYS A 13 -46.03 -70.88 24.52
N PRO A 14 -46.64 -69.69 24.53
CA PRO A 14 -46.19 -68.62 23.66
C PRO A 14 -44.76 -68.26 24.07
N PHE A 15 -43.82 -68.32 23.12
CA PHE A 15 -42.41 -67.96 23.35
C PHE A 15 -42.23 -66.49 23.78
N LEU A 16 -43.24 -65.65 23.57
CA LEU A 16 -43.29 -64.24 23.96
C LEU A 16 -44.59 -63.96 24.71
N THR A 17 -44.52 -63.82 26.03
CA THR A 17 -45.62 -63.29 26.83
C THR A 17 -45.79 -61.78 26.55
N LEU A 18 -46.99 -61.22 26.75
CA LEU A 18 -47.26 -59.79 26.54
C LEU A 18 -46.23 -58.88 27.24
N PHE A 19 -45.79 -59.28 28.43
CA PHE A 19 -44.75 -58.61 29.20
C PHE A 19 -43.40 -58.58 28.47
N SER A 20 -42.97 -59.70 27.90
CA SER A 20 -41.72 -59.79 27.13
C SER A 20 -41.75 -58.88 25.88
N LYS A 21 -42.89 -58.80 25.20
CA LYS A 21 -43.07 -57.90 24.03
C LYS A 21 -42.91 -56.42 24.40
N ILE A 22 -43.41 -56.01 25.57
CA ILE A 22 -43.27 -54.64 26.08
C ILE A 22 -41.80 -54.31 26.38
N TRP A 23 -41.08 -55.24 27.00
CA TRP A 23 -39.64 -55.07 27.28
C TRP A 23 -38.80 -54.93 26.00
N PHE A 24 -39.06 -55.72 24.96
CA PHE A 24 -38.35 -55.59 23.69
C PHE A 24 -38.59 -54.23 23.01
N ILE A 25 -39.82 -53.71 23.08
CA ILE A 25 -40.13 -52.37 22.54
C ILE A 25 -39.41 -51.28 23.34
N PHE A 26 -39.39 -51.39 24.67
CA PHE A 26 -38.69 -50.45 25.53
C PHE A 26 -37.18 -50.41 25.25
N ILE A 27 -36.54 -51.59 25.18
CA ILE A 27 -35.11 -51.73 24.89
C ILE A 27 -34.80 -51.23 23.48
N GLY A 28 -35.65 -51.56 22.50
CA GLY A 28 -35.52 -51.04 21.13
C GLY A 28 -35.62 -49.52 21.06
N SER A 29 -36.56 -48.92 21.81
CA SER A 29 -36.73 -47.47 21.88
C SER A 29 -35.50 -46.77 22.46
N VAL A 30 -34.96 -47.28 23.57
CA VAL A 30 -33.73 -46.75 24.18
C VAL A 30 -32.54 -46.90 23.22
N PHE A 31 -32.43 -48.03 22.53
CA PHE A 31 -31.37 -48.25 21.55
C PHE A 31 -31.44 -47.27 20.36
N VAL A 32 -32.65 -47.05 19.82
CA VAL A 32 -32.87 -46.07 18.75
C VAL A 32 -32.54 -44.66 19.22
N LEU A 33 -32.94 -44.27 20.43
CA LEU A 33 -32.61 -42.96 21.01
C LEU A 33 -31.08 -42.75 21.13
N LEU A 34 -30.34 -43.77 21.59
CA LEU A 34 -28.88 -43.68 21.67
C LEU A 34 -28.23 -43.58 20.29
N LEU A 35 -28.74 -44.31 19.30
CA LEU A 35 -28.27 -44.24 17.91
C LEU A 35 -28.50 -42.86 17.29
N THR A 36 -29.70 -42.29 17.44
CA THR A 36 -30.00 -40.96 16.87
C THR A 36 -29.16 -39.87 17.54
N LEU A 37 -28.96 -39.94 18.86
CA LEU A 37 -28.10 -39.01 19.58
C LEU A 37 -26.64 -39.10 19.09
N ASN A 38 -26.13 -40.32 18.91
CA ASN A 38 -24.77 -40.52 18.41
C ASN A 38 -24.60 -39.94 16.99
N LEU A 39 -25.51 -40.25 16.07
CA LEU A 39 -25.49 -39.70 14.72
C LEU A 39 -25.57 -38.17 14.71
N PHE A 40 -26.41 -37.59 15.55
CA PHE A 40 -26.53 -36.14 15.68
C PHE A 40 -25.22 -35.50 16.15
N LEU A 41 -24.53 -36.10 17.13
CA LEU A 41 -23.24 -35.61 17.62
C LEU A 41 -22.15 -35.67 16.54
N VAL A 42 -22.07 -36.78 15.80
CA VAL A 42 -21.10 -36.93 14.71
C VAL A 42 -21.34 -35.89 13.60
N PHE A 43 -22.60 -35.72 13.19
CA PHE A 43 -22.96 -34.73 12.18
C PHE A 43 -22.61 -33.29 12.63
N LYS A 44 -22.94 -32.94 13.87
CA LYS A 44 -22.66 -31.62 14.42
C LYS A 44 -21.16 -31.37 14.56
N ASN A 45 -20.39 -32.38 14.97
CA ASN A 45 -18.93 -32.27 15.06
C ASN A 45 -18.28 -32.02 13.69
N HIS A 46 -18.67 -32.77 12.65
CA HIS A 46 -18.17 -32.53 11.29
C HIS A 46 -18.55 -31.14 10.76
N SER A 47 -19.80 -30.72 10.96
CA SER A 47 -20.25 -29.38 10.55
C SER A 47 -19.46 -28.28 11.27
N LEU A 48 -19.20 -28.44 12.58
CA LEU A 48 -18.40 -27.50 13.35
C LEU A 48 -16.94 -27.42 12.86
N GLN A 49 -16.31 -28.56 12.57
CA GLN A 49 -14.94 -28.58 12.03
C GLN A 49 -14.85 -27.84 10.70
N ASN A 50 -15.80 -28.08 9.79
CA ASN A 50 -15.84 -27.37 8.50
C ASN A 50 -16.02 -25.86 8.69
N ASN A 51 -16.86 -25.44 9.64
CA ASN A 51 -17.04 -24.02 9.95
C ASN A 51 -15.77 -23.40 10.53
N ILE A 52 -15.05 -24.11 11.40
CA ILE A 52 -13.77 -23.64 11.95
C ILE A 52 -12.73 -23.46 10.85
N GLU A 53 -12.59 -24.43 9.94
CA GLU A 53 -11.66 -24.32 8.80
C GLU A 53 -12.05 -23.17 7.84
N ASN A 54 -13.34 -22.99 7.56
CA ASN A 54 -13.82 -21.85 6.76
C ASN A 54 -13.55 -20.50 7.45
N LEU A 55 -13.75 -20.40 8.77
CA LEU A 55 -13.42 -19.19 9.52
C LEU A 55 -11.92 -18.91 9.52
N LYS A 56 -11.09 -19.95 9.66
CA LYS A 56 -9.63 -19.84 9.63
C LYS A 56 -9.11 -19.40 8.26
N THR A 57 -9.65 -19.97 7.18
CA THR A 57 -9.29 -19.58 5.81
C THR A 57 -9.73 -18.15 5.49
N ASN A 58 -10.93 -17.75 5.91
CA ASN A 58 -11.39 -16.36 5.79
C ASN A 58 -10.50 -15.40 6.58
N TYR A 59 -10.16 -15.73 7.82
CA TYR A 59 -9.26 -14.94 8.64
C TYR A 59 -7.88 -14.76 7.98
N ASN A 60 -7.29 -15.85 7.48
CA ASN A 60 -6.01 -15.81 6.79
C ASN A 60 -6.07 -14.97 5.51
N THR A 61 -7.18 -15.03 4.79
CA THR A 61 -7.39 -14.22 3.57
C THR A 61 -7.47 -12.75 3.92
N ILE A 62 -8.32 -12.38 4.89
CA ILE A 62 -8.47 -10.99 5.37
C ILE A 62 -7.14 -10.46 5.91
N SER A 63 -6.41 -11.26 6.69
CA SER A 63 -5.10 -10.86 7.23
C SER A 63 -4.08 -10.62 6.12
N LYS A 64 -4.10 -11.44 5.06
CA LYS A 64 -3.25 -11.24 3.88
C LYS A 64 -3.64 -9.97 3.10
N ASP A 65 -4.93 -9.70 2.96
CA ASP A 65 -5.42 -8.50 2.27
C ASP A 65 -5.05 -7.22 3.04
N ILE A 66 -5.15 -7.23 4.37
CA ILE A 66 -4.68 -6.13 5.23
C ILE A 66 -3.19 -5.88 4.98
N LYS A 67 -2.37 -6.93 5.00
CA LYS A 67 -0.93 -6.78 4.74
C LYS A 67 -0.63 -6.21 3.36
N ASN A 68 -1.34 -6.66 2.32
CA ASN A 68 -1.18 -6.11 0.97
C ASN A 68 -1.58 -4.63 0.91
N ILE A 69 -2.68 -4.25 1.57
CA ILE A 69 -3.14 -2.86 1.64
C ILE A 69 -2.13 -1.98 2.37
N ASP A 70 -1.55 -2.46 3.48
CA ASP A 70 -0.51 -1.73 4.21
C ASP A 70 0.73 -1.50 3.36
N GLU A 71 1.20 -2.53 2.63
CA GLU A 71 2.34 -2.40 1.71
C GLU A 71 2.06 -1.41 0.57
N ILE A 72 0.85 -1.41 0.01
CA ILE A 72 0.44 -0.44 -1.02
C ILE A 72 0.38 0.97 -0.43
N THR A 73 -0.18 1.11 0.77
CA THR A 73 -0.32 2.40 1.45
C THR A 73 1.04 3.02 1.77
N ALA A 74 2.00 2.22 2.24
CA ALA A 74 3.37 2.66 2.47
C ALA A 74 4.02 3.18 1.17
N LYS A 75 3.89 2.44 0.07
CA LYS A 75 4.41 2.86 -1.25
C LYS A 75 3.75 4.14 -1.76
N LEU A 76 2.42 4.27 -1.61
CA LEU A 76 1.71 5.47 -2.02
C LEU A 76 2.11 6.69 -1.18
N GLN A 77 2.36 6.49 0.11
CA GLN A 77 2.84 7.55 0.98
C GLN A 77 4.23 8.03 0.56
N GLU A 78 5.16 7.12 0.31
CA GLU A 78 6.51 7.43 -0.19
C GLU A 78 6.45 8.20 -1.52
N GLN A 79 5.64 7.72 -2.48
CA GLN A 79 5.44 8.40 -3.76
C GLN A 79 4.86 9.80 -3.60
N ARG A 80 3.93 9.99 -2.66
CA ARG A 80 3.34 11.30 -2.36
C ARG A 80 4.39 12.24 -1.76
N GLU A 81 5.21 11.76 -0.85
CA GLU A 81 6.28 12.55 -0.22
C GLU A 81 7.30 13.01 -1.27
N TRP A 82 7.76 12.12 -2.16
CA TRP A 82 8.60 12.50 -3.30
C TRP A 82 7.93 13.49 -4.24
N ALA A 83 6.66 13.28 -4.57
CA ALA A 83 5.92 14.21 -5.43
C ALA A 83 5.81 15.60 -4.79
N TYR A 84 5.58 15.65 -3.48
CA TYR A 84 5.51 16.90 -2.73
C TYR A 84 6.86 17.59 -2.66
N GLU A 85 7.95 16.86 -2.43
CA GLU A 85 9.32 17.38 -2.43
C GLU A 85 9.67 18.00 -3.79
N ILE A 86 9.39 17.28 -4.89
CA ILE A 86 9.59 17.79 -6.26
C ILE A 86 8.77 19.05 -6.48
N PHE A 87 7.50 19.06 -6.07
CA PHE A 87 6.62 20.22 -6.22
C PHE A 87 7.11 21.43 -5.41
N ALA A 88 7.49 21.21 -4.15
CA ALA A 88 8.00 22.25 -3.26
C ALA A 88 9.32 22.82 -3.79
N SER A 89 10.26 21.96 -4.19
CA SER A 89 11.55 22.35 -4.77
C SER A 89 11.37 23.19 -6.05
N ASN A 90 10.51 22.73 -6.97
CA ASN A 90 10.20 23.51 -8.18
C ASN A 90 9.52 24.84 -7.89
N THR A 91 8.64 24.89 -6.89
CA THR A 91 7.97 26.13 -6.48
C THR A 91 8.97 27.14 -5.91
N ILE A 92 9.87 26.68 -5.02
CA ILE A 92 10.94 27.51 -4.45
C ILE A 92 11.87 27.99 -5.56
N LEU A 93 12.32 27.10 -6.46
CA LEU A 93 13.21 27.45 -7.56
C LEU A 93 12.59 28.50 -8.48
N LYS A 94 11.31 28.32 -8.85
CA LYS A 94 10.57 29.29 -9.67
C LYS A 94 10.47 30.64 -8.97
N GLN A 95 10.15 30.66 -7.68
CA GLN A 95 10.07 31.91 -6.92
C GLN A 95 11.43 32.61 -6.83
N SER A 96 12.50 31.85 -6.54
CA SER A 96 13.86 32.38 -6.48
C SER A 96 14.32 32.97 -7.81
N LEU A 97 13.96 32.35 -8.94
CA LEU A 97 14.24 32.88 -10.28
C LEU A 97 13.43 34.15 -10.58
N ASN A 98 12.16 34.20 -10.22
CA ASN A 98 11.36 35.41 -10.35
C ASN A 98 11.98 36.55 -9.54
N ASN A 99 12.29 36.30 -8.26
CA ASN A 99 12.94 37.28 -7.39
C ASN A 99 14.30 37.73 -7.95
N LEU A 100 15.10 36.82 -8.54
CA LEU A 100 16.35 37.17 -9.20
C LEU A 100 16.10 38.18 -10.32
N PHE A 101 15.19 37.88 -11.24
CA PHE A 101 14.94 38.73 -12.41
C PHE A 101 14.23 40.04 -12.06
N ASP A 102 13.41 40.07 -11.00
CA ASP A 102 12.81 41.31 -10.48
C ASP A 102 13.85 42.28 -9.90
N LEU A 103 14.99 41.77 -9.42
CA LEU A 103 16.05 42.56 -8.79
C LEU A 103 17.15 43.00 -9.78
N VAL A 104 17.21 42.42 -10.99
CA VAL A 104 18.21 42.79 -11.99
C VAL A 104 17.84 44.16 -12.57
N PRO A 105 18.67 45.21 -12.36
CA PRO A 105 18.39 46.54 -12.89
C PRO A 105 18.51 46.59 -14.42
N ASP A 106 17.93 47.63 -15.04
CA ASP A 106 18.05 47.94 -16.47
C ASP A 106 19.51 48.04 -16.98
N SER A 107 20.49 48.12 -16.07
CA SER A 107 21.91 48.17 -16.39
C SER A 107 22.47 46.88 -17.00
N ILE A 108 21.76 45.76 -16.90
CA ILE A 108 22.12 44.50 -17.56
C ILE A 108 20.99 44.09 -18.49
N THR A 109 21.31 43.81 -19.76
CA THR A 109 20.31 43.31 -20.71
C THR A 109 20.47 41.81 -20.90
N LEU A 110 19.41 41.06 -20.64
CA LEU A 110 19.37 39.62 -20.90
C LEU A 110 18.88 39.37 -22.32
N ASN A 111 19.68 38.65 -23.11
CA ASN A 111 19.32 38.27 -24.48
C ASN A 111 18.67 36.90 -24.52
N GLU A 112 19.11 35.97 -23.67
CA GLU A 112 18.62 34.60 -23.66
C GLU A 112 18.73 34.01 -22.26
N VAL A 113 17.66 33.33 -21.82
CA VAL A 113 17.61 32.60 -20.56
C VAL A 113 17.08 31.20 -20.85
N ILE A 114 17.92 30.18 -20.65
CA ILE A 114 17.57 28.78 -20.87
C ILE A 114 17.60 28.05 -19.54
N MET A 115 16.45 27.55 -19.12
CA MET A 115 16.32 26.70 -17.94
C MET A 115 16.31 25.23 -18.34
N HIS A 116 17.20 24.46 -17.73
CA HIS A 116 17.22 22.99 -17.78
C HIS A 116 16.90 22.43 -16.39
N LYS A 117 16.74 21.11 -16.28
CA LYS A 117 16.35 20.43 -15.03
C LYS A 117 17.20 20.84 -13.81
N ASN A 118 18.51 20.97 -13.99
CA ASN A 118 19.46 21.25 -12.91
C ASN A 118 20.41 22.40 -13.27
N SER A 119 20.09 23.18 -14.29
CA SER A 119 20.99 24.26 -14.72
C SER A 119 20.25 25.43 -15.36
N LEU A 120 20.86 26.60 -15.24
CA LEU A 120 20.39 27.84 -15.83
C LEU A 120 21.51 28.46 -16.65
N VAL A 121 21.26 28.66 -17.94
CA VAL A 121 22.17 29.36 -18.85
C VAL A 121 21.60 30.73 -19.14
N ILE A 122 22.35 31.78 -18.81
CA ILE A 122 21.97 33.17 -19.06
C ILE A 122 22.99 33.77 -20.02
N LYS A 123 22.51 34.39 -21.09
CA LYS A 123 23.31 35.19 -22.02
C LYS A 123 22.79 36.61 -22.03
N GLY A 124 23.71 37.57 -22.03
CA GLY A 124 23.35 38.98 -21.99
C GLY A 124 24.53 39.90 -22.23
N VAL A 125 24.27 41.19 -22.08
CA VAL A 125 25.29 42.25 -22.09
C VAL A 125 25.31 43.00 -20.77
N THR A 126 26.51 43.34 -20.31
CA THR A 126 26.76 44.14 -19.10
C THR A 126 27.78 45.24 -19.39
N PRO A 127 27.68 46.43 -18.78
CA PRO A 127 28.66 47.51 -18.91
C PRO A 127 30.05 47.12 -18.40
N SER A 128 30.11 46.30 -17.33
CA SER A 128 31.37 45.86 -16.73
C SER A 128 31.24 44.50 -16.02
N LYS A 129 32.38 43.87 -15.73
CA LYS A 129 32.44 42.64 -14.92
C LYS A 129 31.95 42.89 -13.48
N ASP A 130 32.26 44.05 -12.92
CA ASP A 130 31.88 44.40 -11.54
C ASP A 130 30.36 44.60 -11.43
N THR A 131 29.75 45.24 -12.42
CA THR A 131 28.30 45.38 -12.54
C THR A 131 27.61 44.01 -12.55
N TYR A 132 28.13 43.06 -13.34
CA TYR A 132 27.61 41.69 -13.35
C TYR A 132 27.80 40.99 -12.00
N ASN A 133 28.99 41.11 -11.38
CA ASN A 133 29.30 40.43 -10.13
C ASN A 133 28.38 40.89 -8.99
N MET A 134 28.08 42.19 -8.94
CA MET A 134 27.23 42.76 -7.90
C MET A 134 25.75 42.43 -8.09
N LEU A 135 25.27 42.42 -9.34
CA LEU A 135 23.84 42.36 -9.64
C LEU A 135 23.34 40.95 -9.97
N LEU A 136 24.18 40.09 -10.53
CA LEU A 136 23.79 38.74 -10.97
C LEU A 136 24.58 37.63 -10.28
N LEU A 137 25.90 37.76 -10.11
CA LEU A 137 26.70 36.64 -9.58
C LEU A 137 26.31 36.27 -8.14
N ALA A 138 26.14 37.26 -7.26
CA ALA A 138 25.76 37.03 -5.87
C ALA A 138 24.40 36.30 -5.73
N PRO A 139 23.31 36.77 -6.35
CA PRO A 139 22.03 36.07 -6.24
C PRO A 139 22.02 34.72 -6.98
N LEU A 140 22.75 34.56 -8.09
CA LEU A 140 22.91 33.26 -8.75
C LEU A 140 23.59 32.23 -7.85
N LYS A 141 24.67 32.61 -7.15
CA LYS A 141 25.35 31.73 -6.18
C LYS A 141 24.50 31.36 -4.96
N SER A 142 23.43 32.10 -4.68
CA SER A 142 22.46 31.78 -3.63
C SER A 142 21.51 30.64 -4.05
N ILE A 143 21.26 30.50 -5.35
CA ILE A 143 20.31 29.52 -5.93
C ILE A 143 21.05 28.28 -6.45
N PHE A 144 22.27 28.45 -6.98
CA PHE A 144 23.04 27.42 -7.66
C PHE A 144 24.37 27.16 -6.94
N ASN A 145 24.75 25.89 -6.81
CA ASN A 145 26.01 25.48 -6.18
C ASN A 145 27.24 25.95 -6.98
N THR A 146 27.14 25.85 -8.30
CA THR A 146 28.21 26.23 -9.23
C THR A 146 27.72 27.29 -10.20
N SER A 147 28.52 28.35 -10.38
CA SER A 147 28.26 29.45 -11.31
C SER A 147 29.55 29.79 -12.06
N ASN A 148 29.57 29.53 -13.36
CA ASN A 148 30.69 29.85 -14.24
C ASN A 148 30.27 30.89 -15.27
N THR A 149 31.07 31.95 -15.46
CA THR A 149 30.75 33.03 -16.39
C THR A 149 31.94 33.33 -17.29
N THR A 150 31.67 33.42 -18.59
CA THR A 150 32.64 33.84 -19.61
C THR A 150 32.25 35.21 -20.15
N PHE A 151 33.23 36.06 -20.48
CA PHE A 151 33.01 37.43 -20.95
C PHE A 151 33.73 37.68 -22.27
N TYR A 152 33.07 38.39 -23.18
CA TYR A 152 33.60 38.81 -24.48
C TYR A 152 33.32 40.29 -24.70
N GLN A 153 34.31 41.05 -25.17
CA GLN A 153 34.16 42.49 -25.36
C GLN A 153 33.46 42.81 -26.69
N LEU A 154 32.49 43.73 -26.65
CA LEU A 154 31.84 44.29 -27.83
C LEU A 154 32.56 45.55 -28.31
N GLN A 155 32.29 45.93 -29.56
CA GLN A 155 32.84 47.14 -30.18
C GLN A 155 32.43 48.44 -29.46
N ASN A 156 31.31 48.44 -28.73
CA ASN A 156 30.81 49.58 -27.95
C ASN A 156 31.40 49.67 -26.53
N GLY A 157 32.35 48.79 -26.17
CA GLY A 157 32.97 48.75 -24.84
C GLY A 157 32.19 47.97 -23.79
N TRP A 158 30.97 47.51 -24.08
CA TRP A 158 30.22 46.61 -23.19
C TRP A 158 30.75 45.18 -23.30
N LEU A 159 30.35 44.32 -22.36
CA LEU A 159 30.74 42.92 -22.31
C LEU A 159 29.53 42.01 -22.55
N ASN A 160 29.63 41.12 -23.52
CA ASN A 160 28.78 39.95 -23.63
C ASN A 160 29.18 38.99 -22.52
N PHE A 161 28.20 38.41 -21.84
CA PHE A 161 28.44 37.36 -20.86
C PHE A 161 27.63 36.12 -21.21
N ILE A 162 28.22 34.96 -20.90
CA ILE A 162 27.53 33.66 -20.89
C ILE A 162 27.77 33.06 -19.51
N SER A 163 26.70 32.98 -18.72
CA SER A 163 26.69 32.43 -17.38
C SER A 163 26.01 31.06 -17.40
N THR A 164 26.70 30.04 -16.90
CA THR A 164 26.18 28.68 -16.73
C THR A 164 26.18 28.34 -15.25
N ASN A 165 24.99 28.13 -14.71
CA ASN A 165 24.76 27.87 -13.30
C ASN A 165 24.18 26.47 -13.13
N LYS A 166 24.63 25.71 -12.13
CA LYS A 166 24.23 24.32 -11.91
C LYS A 166 23.91 24.05 -10.44
N ILE A 167 22.89 23.23 -10.22
CA ILE A 167 22.60 22.61 -8.94
C ILE A 167 23.31 21.25 -8.96
N ASP A 168 24.32 21.07 -8.12
CA ASP A 168 25.00 19.79 -8.00
C ASP A 168 24.11 18.87 -7.16
N ASN A 169 23.56 17.82 -7.78
CA ASN A 169 22.85 16.74 -7.07
C ASN A 169 23.85 15.85 -6.31
N SER A 170 24.76 16.43 -5.52
CA SER A 170 25.71 15.69 -4.70
C SER A 170 25.15 15.39 -3.32
N GLU A 171 23.89 14.97 -3.25
CA GLU A 171 23.39 14.12 -2.17
C GLU A 171 22.96 12.81 -2.83
N GLY A 172 23.93 11.91 -2.89
CA GLY A 172 23.76 10.58 -3.43
C GLY A 172 22.68 9.86 -2.65
N TYR A 173 21.63 9.45 -3.36
CA TYR A 173 20.93 8.22 -3.07
C TYR A 173 21.98 7.11 -3.07
N ASN A 174 22.56 6.83 -1.90
CA ASN A 174 23.31 5.61 -1.69
C ASN A 174 22.28 4.47 -1.74
N GLU A 175 22.59 3.54 -2.64
CA GLU A 175 21.92 2.26 -2.87
C GLU A 175 21.60 1.49 -1.58
#